data_AF-A0A554NCL9-F1
#
_entry.id   AF-A0A554NCL9-F1
#
_cell.length_a   1.000
_cell.length_b   1.000
_cell.length_c   1.000
_cell.angle_alpha   90.00
_cell.angle_beta   90.00
_cell.angle_gamma   90.00
#
_symmetry.space_group_name_H-M   'P 1'
#
loop_
_entity.id
_entity.type
_entity.pdbx_description
1 polymer ?
#
loop_
_entity_poly.entity_id
_entity_poly.type
_entity_poly.pdbx_seq_one_letter_code
_entity_poly.pdbx_strand_id
1 'polypeptide(L)'
;MASASTSRWMSIRSSSSGRAPTPPSTCVNAVKCFPCDGAGSNREPTAAERANCRPYLREELATVAPDAVLTTSKHATASVFAMDDRSVDGFLDLVLDPVETGVGRVVPLLHPSYQAVWLARLDHTRESYLAELRAVLETAGTGD
;
A
#
# COMPACT_ATOMS: atom_id res chain seq x y z
N MET A 1 -28.32 -12.82 -15.29
CA MET A 1 -27.64 -12.29 -14.09
C MET A 1 -26.19 -12.72 -14.18
N ALA A 2 -25.31 -11.84 -14.63
CA ALA A 2 -23.87 -12.08 -14.66
C ALA A 2 -23.23 -10.98 -13.82
N SER A 3 -22.60 -11.38 -12.72
CA SER A 3 -21.83 -10.49 -11.83
C SER A 3 -20.53 -10.14 -12.52
N ALA A 4 -20.35 -8.89 -12.90
CA ALA A 4 -19.04 -8.37 -13.32
C ALA A 4 -18.32 -7.89 -12.06
N SER A 5 -17.55 -8.78 -11.44
CA SER A 5 -16.63 -8.42 -10.36
C SER A 5 -15.60 -7.45 -10.93
N THR A 6 -15.67 -6.18 -10.52
CA THR A 6 -14.80 -5.12 -11.00
C THR A 6 -13.73 -4.90 -9.95
N SER A 7 -12.54 -5.47 -10.18
CA SER A 7 -11.44 -5.42 -9.19
C SER A 7 -11.03 -3.96 -8.89
N ARG A 8 -11.27 -3.48 -7.66
CA ARG A 8 -10.88 -2.19 -7.12
C ARG A 8 -9.54 -2.31 -6.40
N TRP A 9 -8.51 -1.79 -7.04
CA TRP A 9 -7.16 -1.68 -6.50
C TRP A 9 -6.97 -0.36 -5.75
N MET A 10 -6.47 -0.41 -4.51
CA MET A 10 -6.12 0.79 -3.75
C MET A 10 -4.61 1.07 -3.87
N SER A 11 -4.23 2.07 -4.66
CA SER A 11 -2.84 2.51 -4.82
C SER A 11 -2.66 3.86 -4.16
N ILE A 12 -1.68 4.02 -3.28
CA ILE A 12 -1.30 5.31 -2.68
C ILE A 12 -0.16 5.90 -3.53
N ARG A 13 -0.43 6.83 -4.48
CA ARG A 13 0.65 7.53 -5.23
C ARG A 13 0.21 8.78 -6.03
N SER A 14 1.14 9.73 -6.17
CA SER A 14 1.07 10.99 -6.94
C SER A 14 1.16 10.79 -8.48
N SER A 15 0.47 11.67 -9.23
CA SER A 15 0.17 11.76 -10.69
C SER A 15 1.39 11.74 -11.67
N SER A 16 1.35 11.51 -13.01
CA SER A 16 0.33 11.42 -14.10
C SER A 16 0.91 10.77 -15.39
N SER A 17 0.14 9.98 -16.16
CA SER A 17 0.01 9.96 -17.66
C SER A 17 -0.65 8.67 -18.20
N GLY A 18 -1.39 8.79 -19.31
CA GLY A 18 -2.57 7.98 -19.70
C GLY A 18 -2.42 6.47 -19.97
N ARG A 19 -3.45 5.71 -19.57
CA ARG A 19 -3.70 4.29 -19.87
C ARG A 19 -5.23 4.05 -19.79
N ALA A 20 -5.72 2.97 -20.42
CA ALA A 20 -7.11 2.47 -20.38
C ALA A 20 -7.80 2.70 -19.02
N PRO A 21 -9.14 2.91 -18.93
CA PRO A 21 -9.80 3.26 -17.68
C PRO A 21 -9.46 2.22 -16.62
N THR A 22 -8.50 2.61 -15.79
CA THR A 22 -8.08 1.82 -14.66
C THR A 22 -9.26 1.89 -13.70
N PRO A 23 -9.66 0.78 -13.06
CA PRO A 23 -10.63 0.86 -11.98
C PRO A 23 -10.17 1.97 -11.03
N PRO A 24 -11.09 2.82 -10.54
CA PRO A 24 -10.70 3.99 -9.76
C PRO A 24 -9.87 3.54 -8.57
N SER A 25 -8.61 3.96 -8.53
CA SER A 25 -7.73 3.72 -7.40
C SER A 25 -7.87 4.88 -6.43
N THR A 26 -8.20 4.56 -5.18
CA THR A 26 -8.26 5.54 -4.10
C THR A 26 -6.89 5.61 -3.43
N CYS A 27 -6.40 6.80 -3.10
CA CYS A 27 -5.23 6.97 -2.24
C CYS A 27 -5.68 7.46 -0.87
N VAL A 28 -5.20 6.85 0.21
CA VAL A 28 -5.31 7.42 1.57
C VAL A 28 -3.94 7.39 2.25
N ASN A 29 -3.79 8.17 3.30
CA ASN A 29 -2.54 8.22 4.07
C ASN A 29 -2.69 7.47 5.40
N ALA A 30 -1.61 6.81 5.85
CA ALA A 30 -1.59 6.15 7.14
C ALA A 30 -1.67 7.12 8.32
N VAL A 31 -1.16 8.34 8.15
CA VAL A 31 -1.38 9.48 9.05
C VAL A 31 -2.15 10.57 8.31
N LYS A 32 -3.09 11.21 8.99
CA LYS A 32 -4.04 12.16 8.36
C LYS A 32 -3.52 13.60 8.36
N CYS A 33 -2.62 13.90 9.29
CA CYS A 33 -2.03 15.22 9.43
C CYS A 33 -0.60 15.22 8.90
N PHE A 34 -0.13 16.39 8.46
CA PHE A 34 1.27 16.62 8.11
C PHE A 34 2.13 16.61 9.40
N PRO A 35 3.04 15.64 9.57
CA PRO A 35 3.94 15.60 10.72
C PRO A 35 5.05 16.65 10.56
N CYS A 36 4.76 17.89 10.95
CA CYS A 36 5.72 18.99 10.92
C CYS A 36 6.81 18.79 11.98
N ASP A 37 8.05 19.15 11.63
CA ASP A 37 9.20 19.18 12.55
C ASP A 37 9.34 20.50 13.33
N GLY A 38 8.43 21.46 13.09
CA GLY A 38 8.48 22.81 13.67
C GLY A 38 9.30 23.81 12.85
N ALA A 39 10.05 23.36 11.85
CA ALA A 39 10.79 24.19 10.89
C ALA A 39 10.11 24.22 9.50
N GLY A 40 8.93 23.61 9.36
CA GLY A 40 8.17 23.55 8.12
C GLY A 40 8.50 22.35 7.24
N SER A 41 9.33 21.41 7.71
CA SER A 41 9.64 20.18 6.99
C SER A 41 8.83 19.00 7.52
N ASN A 42 8.76 17.96 6.68
CA ASN A 42 8.08 16.71 7.00
C ASN A 42 9.04 15.79 7.74
N ARG A 43 8.77 15.51 9.02
CA ARG A 43 9.47 14.44 9.76
C ARG A 43 8.76 13.10 9.59
N GLU A 44 9.39 12.06 10.09
CA GLU A 44 8.72 10.76 10.22
C GLU A 44 7.57 10.87 11.25
N PRO A 45 6.38 10.29 10.96
CA PRO A 45 5.32 10.18 11.96
C PRO A 45 5.75 9.25 13.09
N THR A 46 5.48 9.66 14.33
CA THR A 46 5.74 8.86 15.52
C THR A 46 4.83 7.63 15.62
N ALA A 47 5.18 6.68 16.49
CA ALA A 47 4.33 5.52 16.76
C ALA A 47 2.96 5.93 17.33
N ALA A 48 2.92 6.94 18.20
CA ALA A 48 1.68 7.46 18.78
C ALA A 48 0.78 8.10 17.71
N GLU A 49 1.34 8.89 16.80
CA GLU A 49 0.57 9.48 15.69
C GLU A 49 -0.03 8.43 14.76
N ARG A 50 0.74 7.38 14.44
CA ARG A 50 0.23 6.24 13.66
C ARG A 50 -0.87 5.48 14.41
N ALA A 51 -0.71 5.26 15.72
CA ALA A 51 -1.72 4.61 16.53
C ALA A 51 -3.02 5.44 16.58
N ASN A 52 -2.91 6.75 16.78
CA ASN A 52 -4.05 7.67 16.79
C ASN A 52 -4.77 7.72 15.44
N CYS A 53 -4.04 7.62 14.32
CA CYS A 53 -4.64 7.66 12.98
C CYS A 53 -5.25 6.32 12.52
N ARG A 54 -4.88 5.20 13.17
CA ARG A 54 -5.26 3.84 12.75
C ARG A 54 -6.77 3.60 12.69
N PRO A 55 -7.61 4.06 13.64
CA PRO A 55 -9.05 3.88 13.56
C PRO A 55 -9.66 4.49 12.29
N TYR A 56 -9.21 5.69 11.89
CA TYR A 56 -9.68 6.36 10.69
C TYR A 56 -9.23 5.64 9.42
N LEU A 57 -7.99 5.14 9.39
CA LEU A 57 -7.52 4.31 8.27
C LEU A 57 -8.36 3.03 8.14
N ARG A 58 -8.70 2.38 9.26
CA ARG A 58 -9.57 1.20 9.26
C ARG A 58 -10.95 1.52 8.69
N GLU A 59 -11.54 2.65 9.08
CA GLU A 59 -12.84 3.11 8.59
C GLU A 59 -12.83 3.40 7.09
N GLU A 60 -11.79 4.08 6.59
CA GLU A 60 -11.62 4.33 5.15
C GLU A 60 -11.50 3.01 4.36
N LEU A 61 -10.68 2.07 4.84
CA LEU A 61 -10.52 0.77 4.18
C LEU A 61 -11.82 -0.03 4.16
N ALA A 62 -12.57 -0.02 5.27
CA ALA A 62 -13.89 -0.65 5.35
C ALA A 62 -14.91 0.01 4.40
N THR A 63 -14.84 1.33 4.26
CA THR A 63 -15.74 2.09 3.37
C THR A 63 -15.45 1.84 1.90
N VAL A 64 -14.17 1.77 1.52
CA VAL A 64 -13.75 1.51 0.14
C VAL A 64 -13.92 0.03 -0.23
N ALA A 65 -13.74 -0.88 0.74
CA ALA A 65 -13.74 -2.33 0.56
C ALA A 65 -12.89 -2.77 -0.66
N PRO A 66 -11.57 -2.48 -0.66
CA PRO A 66 -10.71 -2.79 -1.80
C PRO A 66 -10.42 -4.29 -1.88
N ASP A 67 -10.22 -4.81 -3.10
CA ASP A 67 -9.78 -6.20 -3.28
C ASP A 67 -8.32 -6.40 -2.85
N ALA A 68 -7.53 -5.33 -2.90
CA ALA A 68 -6.19 -5.32 -2.34
C ALA A 68 -5.74 -3.91 -1.90
N VAL A 69 -4.90 -3.88 -0.87
CA VAL A 69 -4.30 -2.68 -0.28
C VAL A 69 -2.81 -2.63 -0.62
N LEU A 70 -2.40 -1.62 -1.39
CA LEU A 70 -0.99 -1.43 -1.75
C LEU A 70 -0.33 -0.45 -0.77
N THR A 71 0.52 -0.96 0.13
CA THR A 71 1.20 -0.13 1.13
C THR A 71 2.55 0.33 0.61
N THR A 72 2.78 1.64 0.49
CA THR A 72 3.95 2.17 -0.23
C THR A 72 5.15 2.52 0.66
N SER A 73 5.23 1.97 1.88
CA SER A 73 6.38 2.12 2.77
C SER A 73 6.28 1.19 3.98
N LYS A 74 7.39 1.01 4.70
CA LYS A 74 7.42 0.34 6.01
C LYS A 74 6.35 0.87 6.97
N HIS A 75 6.16 2.20 7.04
CA HIS A 75 5.18 2.78 7.97
C HIS A 75 3.74 2.53 7.55
N ALA A 76 3.44 2.56 6.25
CA ALA A 76 2.13 2.21 5.73
C ALA A 76 1.84 0.73 6.01
N THR A 77 2.78 -0.17 5.69
CA THR A 77 2.67 -1.61 5.96
C THR A 77 2.46 -1.88 7.45
N ALA A 78 3.29 -1.30 8.32
CA ALA A 78 3.19 -1.46 9.76
C ALA A 78 1.85 -0.92 10.32
N SER A 79 1.31 0.16 9.74
CA SER A 79 0.03 0.72 10.20
C SER A 79 -1.15 -0.20 9.88
N VAL A 80 -1.12 -0.86 8.71
CA VAL A 80 -2.12 -1.84 8.32
C VAL A 80 -1.95 -3.14 9.10
N PHE A 81 -0.74 -3.68 9.21
CA PHE A 81 -0.47 -4.92 9.94
C PHE A 81 -0.79 -4.82 11.44
N ALA A 82 -0.58 -3.65 12.04
CA ALA A 82 -0.96 -3.41 13.43
C ALA A 82 -2.49 -3.34 13.66
N MET A 83 -3.31 -3.46 12.61
CA MET A 83 -4.76 -3.69 12.76
C MET A 83 -5.09 -5.14 13.14
N ASP A 84 -4.16 -6.05 12.87
CA ASP A 84 -4.22 -7.49 13.15
C ASP A 84 -3.17 -7.91 14.18
N ASP A 85 -2.67 -6.96 14.99
CA ASP A 85 -1.63 -7.18 16.00
C ASP A 85 -0.32 -7.78 15.46
N ARG A 86 0.03 -7.46 14.21
CA ARG A 86 1.26 -7.91 13.55
C ARG A 86 2.33 -6.82 13.49
N SER A 87 3.59 -7.21 13.73
CA SER A 87 4.78 -6.36 13.58
C SER A 87 5.43 -6.54 12.20
N VAL A 88 6.38 -5.64 11.87
CA VAL A 88 7.22 -5.70 10.67
C VAL A 88 8.68 -5.69 11.10
N ASP A 89 9.33 -6.85 11.06
CA ASP A 89 10.72 -7.03 11.48
C ASP A 89 11.70 -6.86 10.30
N GLY A 90 11.31 -7.30 9.10
CA GLY A 90 12.04 -7.10 7.84
C GLY A 90 11.10 -6.56 6.74
N PHE A 91 11.17 -5.26 6.46
CA PHE A 91 10.27 -4.66 5.46
C PHE A 91 10.61 -5.10 4.03
N LEU A 92 11.90 -5.24 3.72
CA LEU A 92 12.36 -5.57 2.37
C LEU A 92 11.95 -6.98 1.96
N ASP A 93 11.92 -7.91 2.91
CA ASP A 93 11.51 -9.30 2.70
C ASP A 93 10.01 -9.42 2.38
N LEU A 94 9.22 -8.40 2.75
CA LEU A 94 7.78 -8.34 2.48
C LEU A 94 7.44 -7.62 1.16
N VAL A 95 8.42 -6.98 0.51
CA VAL A 95 8.15 -6.23 -0.71
C VAL A 95 7.72 -7.18 -1.82
N LEU A 96 6.59 -6.88 -2.48
CA LEU A 96 5.92 -7.72 -3.47
C LEU A 96 5.32 -9.04 -2.95
N ASP A 97 5.52 -9.39 -1.68
CA ASP A 97 4.93 -10.59 -1.07
C ASP A 97 3.50 -10.28 -0.55
N PRO A 98 2.44 -10.87 -1.14
CA PRO A 98 1.07 -10.61 -0.72
C PRO A 98 0.77 -11.27 0.62
N VAL A 99 0.12 -10.53 1.49
CA VAL A 99 -0.21 -10.97 2.84
C VAL A 99 -1.70 -10.82 3.06
N GLU A 100 -2.38 -11.92 3.41
CA GLU A 100 -3.78 -11.87 3.81
C GLU A 100 -3.93 -11.30 5.23
N THR A 101 -4.90 -10.40 5.41
CA THR A 101 -5.16 -9.66 6.64
C THR A 101 -6.66 -9.52 6.87
N GLY A 102 -7.07 -9.05 8.06
CA GLY A 102 -8.46 -8.74 8.38
C GLY A 102 -9.06 -7.61 7.54
N VAL A 103 -8.25 -6.86 6.81
CA VAL A 103 -8.68 -5.81 5.87
C VAL A 103 -8.52 -6.21 4.40
N GLY A 104 -8.29 -7.51 4.13
CA GLY A 104 -8.07 -8.07 2.79
C GLY A 104 -6.60 -8.31 2.46
N ARG A 105 -6.31 -8.51 1.17
CA ARG A 105 -4.94 -8.76 0.69
C ARG A 105 -4.13 -7.47 0.74
N VAL A 106 -2.99 -7.50 1.42
CA VAL A 106 -2.05 -6.39 1.50
C VAL A 106 -0.79 -6.73 0.69
N VAL A 107 -0.38 -5.83 -0.21
CA VAL A 107 0.88 -5.97 -0.95
C VAL A 107 1.81 -4.82 -0.55
N PRO A 108 2.90 -5.10 0.20
CA PRO A 108 3.90 -4.11 0.56
C PRO A 108 4.77 -3.72 -0.64
N LEU A 109 4.97 -2.42 -0.84
CA LEU A 109 5.69 -1.84 -1.98
C LEU A 109 6.71 -0.81 -1.52
N LEU A 110 7.77 -0.67 -2.31
CA LEU A 110 8.74 0.40 -2.11
C LEU A 110 8.10 1.78 -2.30
N HIS A 111 8.52 2.72 -1.46
CA HIS A 111 8.16 4.12 -1.64
C HIS A 111 8.82 4.67 -2.91
N PRO A 112 8.10 5.42 -3.75
CA PRO A 112 8.65 5.94 -5.02
C PRO A 112 9.96 6.70 -4.85
N SER A 113 10.06 7.52 -3.81
CA SER A 113 11.23 8.38 -3.56
C SER A 113 12.53 7.60 -3.30
N TYR A 114 12.46 6.36 -2.83
CA TYR A 114 13.64 5.54 -2.53
C TYR A 114 13.71 4.29 -3.40
N GLN A 115 12.74 4.08 -4.30
CA GLN A 115 12.62 2.84 -5.04
C GLN A 115 13.88 2.54 -5.87
N ALA A 116 14.42 3.53 -6.57
CA ALA A 116 15.64 3.35 -7.38
C ALA A 116 16.85 2.85 -6.57
N VAL A 117 16.93 3.23 -5.29
CA VAL A 117 18.03 2.80 -4.39
C VAL A 117 17.87 1.34 -3.98
N TRP A 118 16.63 0.90 -3.77
CA TRP A 118 16.34 -0.43 -3.22
C TRP A 118 16.14 -1.51 -4.28
N LEU A 119 15.70 -1.15 -5.49
CA LEU A 119 15.45 -2.11 -6.57
C LEU A 119 16.69 -2.98 -6.87
N ALA A 120 17.87 -2.36 -6.98
CA ALA A 120 19.11 -3.10 -7.23
C ALA A 120 19.50 -4.06 -6.10
N ARG A 121 19.06 -3.81 -4.86
CA ARG A 121 19.30 -4.69 -3.70
C ARG A 121 18.29 -5.83 -3.59
N LEU A 122 17.18 -5.72 -4.32
CA LEU A 122 16.15 -6.75 -4.44
C LEU A 122 16.26 -7.49 -5.78
N ASP A 123 17.41 -7.39 -6.45
CA ASP A 123 17.66 -7.99 -7.78
C ASP A 123 16.61 -7.60 -8.84
N HIS A 124 16.04 -6.40 -8.72
CA HIS A 124 15.04 -5.87 -9.63
C HIS A 124 15.55 -4.70 -10.46
N THR A 125 15.16 -4.69 -11.73
CA THR A 125 14.97 -3.47 -12.51
C THR A 125 13.57 -2.90 -12.26
N ARG A 126 13.34 -1.62 -12.59
CA ARG A 126 11.99 -1.05 -12.50
C ARG A 126 10.98 -1.80 -13.37
N GLU A 127 11.39 -2.27 -14.54
CA GLU A 127 10.52 -3.05 -15.43
C GLU A 127 10.16 -4.40 -14.80
N SER A 128 11.15 -5.14 -14.28
CA SER A 128 10.89 -6.43 -13.61
C SER A 128 10.00 -6.26 -12.38
N TYR A 129 10.20 -5.20 -11.58
CA TYR A 129 9.39 -4.90 -10.40
C TYR A 129 7.92 -4.62 -10.76
N LEU A 130 7.68 -3.88 -11.84
CA LEU A 130 6.32 -3.59 -12.30
C LEU A 130 5.67 -4.82 -12.95
N ALA A 131 6.44 -5.68 -13.62
CA ALA A 131 5.94 -6.93 -14.16
C ALA A 131 5.51 -7.88 -13.04
N GLU A 132 6.34 -8.03 -12.01
CA GLU A 132 6.01 -8.85 -10.84
C GLU A 132 4.83 -8.30 -10.06
N LEU A 133 4.78 -6.98 -9.83
CA LEU A 133 3.61 -6.35 -9.24
C LEU A 133 2.33 -6.71 -10.02
N ARG A 134 2.34 -6.61 -11.35
CA ARG A 134 1.16 -6.99 -12.16
C ARG A 134 0.78 -8.45 -11.96
N ALA A 135 1.75 -9.37 -11.99
CA ALA A 135 1.49 -10.78 -11.77
C ALA A 135 0.85 -11.03 -10.40
N VAL A 136 1.40 -10.40 -9.35
CA VAL A 136 0.84 -10.45 -7.98
C VAL A 136 -0.61 -9.94 -7.94
N LEU A 137 -0.91 -8.84 -8.62
CA LEU A 137 -2.26 -8.29 -8.66
C LEU A 137 -3.22 -9.19 -9.49
N GLU A 138 -2.76 -9.78 -10.58
CA GLU A 138 -3.59 -10.69 -11.39
C GLU A 138 -4.02 -11.94 -10.61
N THR A 139 -3.15 -12.47 -9.74
CA THR A 139 -3.52 -13.58 -8.84
C THR A 139 -4.52 -13.20 -7.74
N ALA A 140 -4.77 -11.91 -7.49
CA ALA A 140 -5.81 -11.49 -6.54
C ALA A 140 -7.18 -11.31 -7.19
N GLY A 141 -7.22 -11.12 -8.52
CA GLY A 141 -8.47 -10.98 -9.28
C GLY A 141 -9.13 -12.32 -9.66
N THR A 142 -8.55 -13.45 -9.27
CA THR A 142 -8.98 -14.82 -9.62
C THR A 142 -9.51 -15.60 -8.41
N GLY A 143 -10.24 -14.93 -7.52
CA GLY A 143 -11.04 -15.60 -6.49
C GLY A 143 -12.42 -16.01 -7.05
N ASP A 144 -12.72 -17.31 -6.99
CA ASP A 144 -14.06 -17.92 -7.17
C ASP A 144 -15.12 -17.32 -6.24
#